data_AF-A0A660ULM3-F1
#
_entry.id   AF-A0A660ULM3-F1
#
_cell.length_a   1.000
_cell.length_b   1.000
_cell.length_c   1.000
_cell.angle_alpha   90.00
_cell.angle_beta   90.00
_cell.angle_gamma   90.00
#
_symmetry.space_group_name_H-M   'P 1'
#
loop_
_entity.id
_entity.type
_entity.pdbx_description
1 polymer ?
#
loop_
_entity_poly.entity_id
_entity_poly.type
_entity_poly.pdbx_seq_one_letter_code
_entity_poly.pdbx_strand_id
1 'polypeptide(L)'
;MKFQVFKDGQLMEDFTLSAVYMFGADGIPLHGTEKIKFKNGIIDCNRKNYDSAGLALLWPVEGFGRILLPTTRLPDRKEPYILNVELARAKLMQTTLKREDWAIFEATNSFAGLAHEAQDLFVEALKKIKDPSEASMLADESLKKAMFFSEKMASAHADVFLEVRCRKKGLGRHSMGCCIDPALI
;
A
#
# COMPACT_ATOMS: atom_id res chain seq x y z
N MET A 1 -2.36 -12.35 15.94
CA MET A 1 -2.96 -11.58 14.82
C MET A 1 -2.95 -12.43 13.54
N LYS A 2 -4.06 -12.52 12.81
CA LYS A 2 -4.21 -13.39 11.63
C LYS A 2 -4.78 -12.64 10.44
N PHE A 3 -4.36 -13.01 9.23
CA PHE A 3 -4.85 -12.43 7.99
C PHE A 3 -5.24 -13.51 6.99
N GLN A 4 -6.45 -13.43 6.43
CA GLN A 4 -6.82 -14.18 5.24
C GLN A 4 -6.25 -13.50 3.99
N VAL A 5 -5.74 -14.29 3.07
CA VAL A 5 -5.11 -13.84 1.83
C VAL A 5 -5.97 -14.29 0.67
N PHE A 6 -6.41 -13.33 -0.13
CA PHE A 6 -7.23 -13.58 -1.31
C PHE A 6 -6.53 -13.08 -2.57
N LYS A 7 -6.87 -13.71 -3.69
CA LYS A 7 -6.54 -13.26 -5.04
C LYS A 7 -7.75 -13.49 -5.92
N ASP A 8 -8.21 -12.46 -6.62
CA ASP A 8 -9.38 -12.52 -7.50
C ASP A 8 -10.62 -13.08 -6.76
N GLY A 9 -10.79 -12.74 -5.48
CA GLY A 9 -11.87 -13.22 -4.61
C GLY A 9 -11.67 -14.62 -4.03
N GLN A 10 -10.69 -15.38 -4.53
CA GLN A 10 -10.44 -16.75 -4.07
C GLN A 10 -9.42 -16.78 -2.95
N LEU A 11 -9.69 -17.59 -1.92
CA LEU A 11 -8.75 -17.79 -0.82
C LEU A 11 -7.51 -18.50 -1.37
N MET A 12 -6.34 -17.90 -1.18
CA MET A 12 -5.09 -18.43 -1.70
C MET A 12 -4.69 -19.70 -0.94
N GLU A 13 -4.45 -20.81 -1.63
CA GLU A 13 -3.92 -22.03 -0.97
C GLU A 13 -2.39 -22.03 -0.90
N ASP A 14 -1.73 -21.44 -1.90
CA ASP A 14 -0.27 -21.34 -2.00
C ASP A 14 0.18 -19.88 -2.17
N PHE A 15 0.82 -19.34 -1.14
CA PHE A 15 1.35 -17.97 -1.12
C PHE A 15 2.73 -17.95 -0.49
N THR A 16 3.74 -17.51 -1.25
CA THR A 16 5.10 -17.37 -0.75
C THR A 16 5.28 -16.04 -0.02
N LEU A 17 5.38 -16.11 1.31
CA LEU A 17 5.77 -14.97 2.14
C LEU A 17 7.13 -14.43 1.69
N SER A 18 7.18 -13.15 1.33
CA SER A 18 8.38 -12.49 0.80
C SER A 18 8.59 -11.14 1.48
N ALA A 19 9.81 -10.91 1.99
CA ALA A 19 10.19 -9.72 2.76
C ALA A 19 9.17 -9.33 3.85
N VAL A 20 8.57 -10.33 4.50
CA VAL A 20 7.53 -10.12 5.50
C VAL A 20 8.15 -9.70 6.83
N TYR A 21 7.56 -8.73 7.52
CA TYR A 21 7.92 -8.39 8.90
C TYR A 21 6.75 -7.70 9.62
N MET A 22 6.80 -7.69 10.94
CA MET A 22 5.84 -6.93 11.76
C MET A 22 6.47 -5.65 12.28
N PHE A 23 5.67 -4.63 12.55
CA PHE A 23 6.13 -3.38 13.12
C PHE A 23 5.19 -2.84 14.22
N GLY A 24 5.77 -2.16 15.20
CA GLY A 24 5.09 -1.52 16.31
C GLY A 24 4.86 -0.02 16.07
N ALA A 25 4.83 0.75 17.15
CA ALA A 25 4.76 2.22 17.08
C ALA A 25 5.90 2.78 16.23
N ASP A 26 5.65 3.89 15.53
CA ASP A 26 6.61 4.63 14.71
C ASP A 26 7.31 3.79 13.63
N GLY A 27 6.70 2.67 13.22
CA GLY A 27 7.26 1.77 12.20
C GLY A 27 8.42 0.92 12.68
N ILE A 28 8.69 0.88 13.99
CA ILE A 28 9.80 0.10 14.57
C ILE A 28 9.54 -1.39 14.33
N PRO A 29 10.45 -2.12 13.65
CA PRO A 29 10.31 -3.55 13.42
C PRO A 29 10.23 -4.33 14.74
N LEU A 30 9.31 -5.30 14.80
CA LEU A 30 9.20 -6.22 15.92
C LEU A 30 10.11 -7.43 15.71
N HIS A 31 10.74 -7.91 16.77
CA HIS A 31 11.48 -9.17 16.75
C HIS A 31 10.52 -10.36 16.60
N GLY A 32 11.00 -11.44 15.98
CA GLY A 32 10.23 -12.68 15.86
C GLY A 32 9.60 -12.93 14.50
N THR A 33 10.10 -12.28 13.43
CA THR A 33 9.63 -12.45 12.05
C THR A 33 9.64 -13.92 11.60
N GLU A 34 10.53 -14.77 12.15
CA GLU A 34 10.60 -16.21 11.89
C GLU A 34 9.32 -16.98 12.32
N LYS A 35 8.44 -16.34 13.09
CA LYS A 35 7.19 -16.92 13.58
C LYS A 35 5.99 -16.60 12.68
N ILE A 36 6.18 -15.80 11.63
CA ILE A 36 5.13 -15.51 10.65
C ILE A 36 5.05 -16.69 9.69
N LYS A 37 3.88 -17.33 9.63
CA LYS A 37 3.66 -18.52 8.81
C LYS A 37 2.43 -18.35 7.96
N PHE A 38 2.50 -18.84 6.72
CA PHE A 38 1.34 -18.95 5.86
C PHE A 38 0.88 -20.41 5.81
N LYS A 39 -0.41 -20.64 6.02
CA LYS A 39 -1.02 -21.97 5.89
C LYS A 39 -2.51 -21.83 5.58
N ASN A 40 -2.99 -22.56 4.57
CA ASN A 40 -4.41 -22.65 4.20
C ASN A 40 -5.06 -21.25 4.02
N GLY A 41 -4.39 -20.35 3.27
CA GLY A 41 -4.90 -18.99 3.05
C GLY A 41 -4.81 -18.03 4.22
N ILE A 42 -4.16 -18.43 5.31
CA ILE A 42 -4.01 -17.60 6.50
C ILE A 42 -2.54 -17.32 6.79
N ILE A 43 -2.20 -16.05 6.92
CA ILE A 43 -0.96 -15.61 7.55
C ILE A 43 -1.21 -15.53 9.05
N ASP A 44 -0.52 -16.36 9.81
CA ASP A 44 -0.52 -16.34 11.27
C ASP A 44 0.72 -15.60 11.77
N CYS A 45 0.48 -14.46 12.42
CA CYS A 45 1.50 -13.65 13.07
C CYS A 45 1.47 -13.98 14.57
N ASN A 46 2.26 -14.97 14.98
CA ASN A 46 2.35 -15.38 16.38
C ASN A 46 3.28 -14.44 17.16
N ARG A 47 2.69 -13.72 18.12
CA ARG A 47 3.36 -12.72 18.96
C ARG A 47 3.07 -12.97 20.43
N LYS A 48 4.02 -12.58 21.30
CA LYS A 48 3.88 -12.71 22.77
C LYS A 48 3.07 -11.56 23.39
N ASN A 49 3.12 -10.37 22.81
CA ASN A 49 2.45 -9.17 23.33
C ASN A 49 1.17 -8.88 22.53
N TYR A 50 0.13 -8.40 23.22
CA TYR A 50 -1.20 -8.15 22.65
C TYR A 50 -1.38 -6.72 22.10
N ASP A 51 -0.34 -5.88 22.11
CA ASP A 51 -0.40 -4.51 21.61
C ASP A 51 -0.68 -4.47 20.10
N SER A 52 -1.27 -3.38 19.60
CA SER A 52 -1.52 -3.23 18.16
C SER A 52 -0.22 -3.24 17.35
N ALA A 53 -0.18 -4.01 16.27
CA ALA A 53 0.97 -4.10 15.36
C ALA A 53 0.52 -4.09 13.90
N GLY A 54 1.40 -3.63 13.01
CA GLY A 54 1.21 -3.74 11.57
C GLY A 54 2.01 -4.91 10.98
N LEU A 55 1.57 -5.38 9.82
CA LEU A 55 2.27 -6.35 8.99
C LEU A 55 2.73 -5.64 7.71
N ALA A 56 3.96 -5.88 7.27
CA ALA A 56 4.44 -5.46 5.97
C ALA A 56 4.96 -6.67 5.18
N LEU A 57 4.70 -6.70 3.88
CA LEU A 57 5.13 -7.78 2.99
C LEU A 57 5.18 -7.31 1.52
N LEU A 58 5.91 -8.05 0.68
CA LEU A 58 5.82 -7.87 -0.77
C LEU A 58 4.47 -8.38 -1.27
N TRP A 59 3.68 -7.48 -1.84
CA TRP A 59 2.36 -7.76 -2.37
C TRP A 59 2.32 -7.46 -3.88
N PRO A 60 1.77 -8.36 -4.70
CA PRO A 60 1.59 -8.09 -6.12
C PRO A 60 0.47 -7.06 -6.33
N VAL A 61 0.76 -6.01 -7.07
CA VAL A 61 -0.25 -5.04 -7.53
C VAL A 61 -0.14 -4.92 -9.05
N GLU A 62 -1.26 -5.08 -9.74
CA GLU A 62 -1.31 -4.99 -11.20
C GLU A 62 -0.81 -3.61 -11.68
N GLY A 63 0.13 -3.62 -12.62
CA GLY A 63 0.80 -2.41 -13.11
C GLY A 63 2.01 -1.95 -12.29
N PHE A 64 2.25 -2.53 -11.11
CA PHE A 64 3.37 -2.16 -10.22
C PHE A 64 4.32 -3.31 -9.89
N GLY A 65 3.98 -4.55 -10.24
CA GLY A 65 4.77 -5.72 -9.87
C GLY A 65 4.60 -6.05 -8.38
N ARG A 66 5.67 -6.50 -7.72
CA ARG A 66 5.67 -6.80 -6.28
C ARG A 66 6.27 -5.62 -5.51
N ILE A 67 5.46 -5.00 -4.67
CA ILE A 67 5.85 -3.82 -3.90
C ILE A 67 5.68 -4.09 -2.39
N LEU A 68 6.55 -3.49 -1.58
CA LEU A 68 6.48 -3.64 -0.13
C LEU A 68 5.31 -2.78 0.39
N LEU A 69 4.26 -3.43 0.89
CA LEU A 69 3.08 -2.75 1.42
C LEU A 69 2.87 -3.09 2.90
N PRO A 70 2.65 -2.08 3.75
CA PRO A 70 2.24 -2.29 5.12
C PRO A 70 0.70 -2.31 5.26
N THR A 71 0.20 -2.92 6.33
CA THR A 71 -1.14 -2.67 6.88
C THR A 71 -1.10 -1.47 7.82
N THR A 72 -2.26 -1.03 8.34
CA THR A 72 -2.27 -0.19 9.55
C THR A 72 -1.89 -1.04 10.76
N ARG A 73 -1.67 -0.40 11.92
CA ARG A 73 -1.52 -1.14 13.17
C ARG A 73 -2.88 -1.64 13.64
N LEU A 74 -3.00 -2.95 13.79
CA LEU A 74 -4.25 -3.62 14.12
C LEU A 74 -4.13 -4.28 15.51
N PRO A 75 -5.19 -4.17 16.34
CA PRO A 75 -5.25 -4.91 17.60
C PRO A 75 -5.34 -6.42 17.33
N ASP A 76 -5.05 -7.26 18.33
CA ASP A 76 -5.34 -8.69 18.17
C ASP A 76 -6.83 -8.96 18.27
N ARG A 77 -7.34 -9.89 17.46
CA ARG A 77 -8.73 -10.34 17.53
C ARG A 77 -8.84 -11.80 17.09
N LYS A 78 -9.99 -12.42 17.41
CA LYS A 78 -10.25 -13.83 17.09
C LYS A 78 -10.44 -14.06 15.59
N GLU A 79 -11.24 -13.24 14.92
CA GLU A 79 -11.45 -13.38 13.48
C GLU A 79 -10.23 -12.86 12.69
N PRO A 80 -9.77 -13.59 11.67
CA PRO A 80 -8.76 -13.07 10.75
C PRO A 80 -9.18 -11.73 10.13
N TYR A 81 -8.21 -10.87 9.84
CA TYR A 81 -8.40 -9.70 8.97
C TYR A 81 -8.36 -10.12 7.50
N ILE A 82 -8.99 -9.35 6.61
CA ILE A 82 -8.81 -9.53 5.17
C ILE A 82 -7.57 -8.73 4.79
N LEU A 83 -6.50 -9.40 4.36
CA LEU A 83 -5.23 -8.74 4.09
C LEU A 83 -5.39 -7.62 3.05
N ASN A 84 -6.07 -7.92 1.94
CA ASN A 84 -6.29 -7.00 0.82
C ASN A 84 -6.93 -5.68 1.31
N VAL A 85 -7.95 -5.77 2.17
CA VAL A 85 -8.63 -4.61 2.76
C VAL A 85 -7.68 -3.79 3.62
N GLU A 86 -6.86 -4.44 4.45
CA GLU A 86 -5.97 -3.71 5.35
C GLU A 86 -4.75 -3.10 4.65
N LEU A 87 -4.29 -3.69 3.54
CA LEU A 87 -3.29 -3.08 2.65
C LEU A 87 -3.87 -1.84 1.95
N ALA A 88 -5.09 -1.94 1.41
CA ALA A 88 -5.79 -0.80 0.80
C ALA A 88 -6.01 0.34 1.82
N ARG A 89 -6.45 0.00 3.03
CA ARG A 89 -6.64 0.96 4.14
C ARG A 89 -5.36 1.73 4.44
N ALA A 90 -4.25 1.01 4.60
CA ALA A 90 -2.97 1.61 4.92
C ALA A 90 -2.49 2.52 3.79
N LYS A 91 -2.61 2.08 2.53
CA LYS A 91 -2.18 2.87 1.38
C LYS A 91 -2.99 4.17 1.23
N LEU A 92 -4.31 4.11 1.41
CA LEU A 92 -5.17 5.30 1.40
C LEU A 92 -4.80 6.25 2.54
N MET A 93 -4.63 5.74 3.76
CA MET A 93 -4.20 6.54 4.92
C MET A 93 -2.86 7.25 4.64
N GLN A 94 -1.85 6.51 4.19
CA GLN A 94 -0.52 7.06 3.86
C GLN A 94 -0.61 8.15 2.80
N THR A 95 -1.44 7.93 1.78
CA THR A 95 -1.58 8.89 0.69
C THR A 95 -2.27 10.16 1.17
N THR A 96 -3.30 10.06 2.01
CA THR A 96 -3.97 11.22 2.62
C THR A 96 -3.02 12.02 3.50
N LEU A 97 -2.30 11.35 4.43
CA LEU A 97 -1.30 12.02 5.27
C LEU A 97 -0.23 12.72 4.42
N LYS A 98 0.22 12.08 3.35
CA LYS A 98 1.26 12.66 2.49
C LYS A 98 0.78 13.88 1.71
N ARG A 99 -0.50 13.92 1.33
CA ARG A 99 -1.11 15.12 0.73
C ARG A 99 -1.08 16.29 1.71
N GLU A 100 -1.45 16.05 2.96
CA GLU A 100 -1.46 17.08 4.00
C GLU A 100 -0.04 17.58 4.29
N ASP A 101 0.91 16.67 4.49
CA ASP A 101 2.33 16.98 4.70
C ASP A 101 2.92 17.87 3.58
N TRP A 102 2.52 17.60 2.34
CA TRP A 102 2.99 18.32 1.15
C TRP A 102 2.11 19.50 0.75
N ALA A 103 1.09 19.82 1.55
CA ALA A 103 0.13 20.88 1.29
C ALA A 103 -0.59 20.78 -0.08
N ILE A 104 -0.93 19.56 -0.50
CA ILE A 104 -1.63 19.27 -1.76
C ILE A 104 -3.14 19.22 -1.49
N PHE A 105 -3.75 20.41 -1.34
CA PHE A 105 -5.12 20.60 -0.84
C PHE A 105 -6.24 20.74 -1.90
N GLU A 106 -5.95 20.60 -3.22
CA GLU A 106 -6.82 20.88 -4.40
C GLU A 106 -6.67 22.34 -4.92
N ALA A 107 -6.72 22.68 -6.21
CA ALA A 107 -7.20 22.03 -7.43
C ALA A 107 -6.30 22.40 -8.63
N THR A 108 -5.85 21.38 -9.36
CA THR A 108 -5.26 21.40 -10.74
C THR A 108 -4.78 20.00 -11.14
N ASN A 109 -4.68 19.07 -10.19
CA ASN A 109 -4.30 17.69 -10.48
C ASN A 109 -5.38 16.99 -11.31
N SER A 110 -5.04 16.60 -12.53
CA SER A 110 -5.81 15.74 -13.44
C SER A 110 -6.12 14.33 -12.87
N PHE A 111 -5.89 14.13 -11.57
CA PHE A 111 -5.89 12.85 -10.89
C PHE A 111 -6.82 12.82 -9.67
N ALA A 112 -7.58 13.89 -9.38
CA ALA A 112 -8.53 13.92 -8.27
C ALA A 112 -9.61 12.82 -8.39
N GLY A 113 -10.05 12.51 -9.62
CA GLY A 113 -10.97 11.40 -9.88
C GLY A 113 -10.45 10.05 -9.39
N LEU A 114 -9.15 9.77 -9.57
CA LEU A 114 -8.54 8.51 -9.12
C LEU A 114 -8.55 8.36 -7.59
N ALA A 115 -8.34 9.47 -6.87
CA ALA A 115 -8.38 9.46 -5.41
C ALA A 115 -9.80 9.16 -4.89
N HIS A 116 -10.81 9.77 -5.51
CA HIS A 116 -12.20 9.54 -5.15
C HIS A 116 -12.64 8.12 -5.49
N GLU A 117 -12.34 7.64 -6.72
CA GLU A 117 -12.61 6.25 -7.13
C GLU A 117 -11.99 5.23 -6.18
N ALA A 118 -10.73 5.43 -5.76
CA ALA A 118 -10.07 4.55 -4.80
C ALA A 118 -10.80 4.52 -3.45
N GLN A 119 -11.24 5.68 -2.96
CA GLN A 119 -11.99 5.79 -1.70
C GLN A 119 -13.37 5.13 -1.82
N ASP A 120 -14.09 5.35 -2.91
CA ASP A 120 -15.41 4.77 -3.14
C ASP A 120 -15.34 3.24 -3.19
N LEU A 121 -14.38 2.68 -3.94
CA LEU A 121 -14.13 1.23 -3.99
C LEU A 121 -13.80 0.68 -2.61
N PHE A 122 -13.00 1.39 -1.82
CA PHE A 122 -12.69 0.98 -0.45
C PHE A 122 -13.92 1.01 0.46
N VAL A 123 -14.77 2.02 0.34
CA VAL A 123 -16.04 2.10 1.08
C VAL A 123 -16.94 0.92 0.71
N GLU A 124 -17.06 0.58 -0.58
CA GLU A 124 -17.79 -0.61 -1.02
C GLU A 124 -17.18 -1.91 -0.45
N ALA A 125 -15.85 -2.04 -0.43
CA ALA A 125 -15.18 -3.17 0.20
C ALA A 125 -15.54 -3.31 1.69
N LEU A 126 -15.61 -2.19 2.43
CA LEU A 126 -16.02 -2.17 3.83
C LEU A 126 -17.50 -2.54 4.01
N LYS A 127 -18.39 -2.10 3.11
CA LYS A 127 -19.80 -2.52 3.13
C LYS A 127 -19.95 -4.03 2.94
N LYS A 128 -19.05 -4.63 2.16
CA LYS A 128 -19.01 -6.08 1.89
C LYS A 128 -18.10 -6.88 2.83
N ILE A 129 -17.63 -6.31 3.95
CA ILE A 129 -16.66 -6.98 4.85
C ILE A 129 -17.09 -8.37 5.36
N LYS A 130 -18.40 -8.65 5.38
CA LYS A 130 -18.97 -9.96 5.76
C LYS A 130 -18.86 -11.03 4.66
N ASP A 131 -18.58 -10.62 3.43
CA ASP A 131 -18.21 -11.45 2.30
C ASP A 131 -16.73 -11.20 1.96
N PRO A 132 -15.80 -11.99 2.52
CA PRO A 132 -14.37 -11.77 2.32
C PRO A 132 -13.92 -11.85 0.86
N SER A 133 -14.60 -12.65 0.04
CA SER A 133 -14.30 -12.79 -1.39
C SER A 133 -14.57 -11.46 -2.09
N GLU A 134 -15.81 -10.96 -2.00
CA GLU A 134 -16.21 -9.70 -2.66
C GLU A 134 -15.43 -8.49 -2.10
N ALA A 135 -15.26 -8.43 -0.77
CA ALA A 135 -14.49 -7.37 -0.14
C ALA A 135 -13.03 -7.34 -0.58
N SER A 136 -12.40 -8.51 -0.80
CA SER A 136 -11.02 -8.58 -1.25
C SER A 136 -10.83 -8.04 -2.66
N MET A 137 -11.75 -8.35 -3.58
CA MET A 137 -11.70 -7.87 -4.97
C MET A 137 -11.84 -6.34 -5.04
N LEU A 138 -12.81 -5.78 -4.31
CA LEU A 138 -13.01 -4.33 -4.23
C LEU A 138 -11.80 -3.63 -3.59
N ALA A 139 -11.19 -4.26 -2.58
CA ALA A 139 -9.99 -3.73 -1.94
C ALA A 139 -8.76 -3.75 -2.85
N ASP A 140 -8.58 -4.79 -3.68
CA ASP A 140 -7.48 -4.85 -4.65
C ASP A 140 -7.62 -3.77 -5.73
N GLU A 141 -8.83 -3.55 -6.24
CA GLU A 141 -9.10 -2.45 -7.20
C GLU A 141 -8.88 -1.07 -6.56
N SER A 142 -9.35 -0.88 -5.32
CA SER A 142 -9.06 0.32 -4.53
C SER A 142 -7.54 0.53 -4.37
N LEU A 143 -6.80 -0.52 -3.99
CA LEU A 143 -5.35 -0.46 -3.80
C LEU A 143 -4.64 -0.08 -5.10
N LYS A 144 -5.01 -0.70 -6.22
CA LYS A 144 -4.47 -0.38 -7.55
C LYS A 144 -4.67 1.10 -7.88
N LYS A 145 -5.89 1.62 -7.71
CA LYS A 145 -6.21 3.04 -7.95
C LYS A 145 -5.44 3.97 -7.02
N ALA A 146 -5.35 3.63 -5.73
CA ALA A 146 -4.58 4.39 -4.75
C ALA A 146 -3.07 4.41 -5.09
N MET A 147 -2.52 3.32 -5.59
CA MET A 147 -1.14 3.25 -6.08
C MET A 147 -0.91 4.19 -7.27
N PHE A 148 -1.74 4.12 -8.31
CA PHE A 148 -1.67 5.03 -9.46
C PHE A 148 -1.78 6.50 -9.06
N PHE A 149 -2.73 6.81 -8.17
CA PHE A 149 -2.88 8.17 -7.66
C PHE A 149 -1.62 8.63 -6.91
N SER A 150 -1.06 7.78 -6.04
CA SER A 150 0.12 8.13 -5.25
C SER A 150 1.36 8.41 -6.11
N GLU A 151 1.59 7.64 -7.19
CA GLU A 151 2.71 7.88 -8.11
C GLU A 151 2.54 9.16 -8.91
N LYS A 152 1.32 9.40 -9.41
CA LYS A 152 1.00 10.63 -10.15
C LYS A 152 1.17 11.87 -9.28
N MET A 153 0.73 11.78 -8.02
CA MET A 153 0.92 12.84 -7.04
C MET A 153 2.40 13.08 -6.74
N ALA A 154 3.18 12.02 -6.49
CA ALA A 154 4.60 12.13 -6.21
C ALA A 154 5.38 12.73 -7.39
N SER A 155 5.07 12.28 -8.61
CA SER A 155 5.68 12.79 -9.85
C SER A 155 5.38 14.28 -10.04
N ALA A 156 4.10 14.68 -9.97
CA ALA A 156 3.70 16.08 -10.11
C ALA A 156 4.36 16.98 -9.04
N HIS A 157 4.48 16.48 -7.81
CA HIS A 157 5.15 17.23 -6.74
C HIS A 157 6.67 17.37 -7.00
N ALA A 158 7.32 16.31 -7.50
CA ALA A 158 8.74 16.36 -7.87
C ALA A 158 9.01 17.36 -9.01
N ASP A 159 8.13 17.41 -10.01
CA ASP A 159 8.24 18.30 -11.16
C ASP A 159 8.27 19.78 -10.75
N VAL A 160 7.43 20.18 -9.78
CA VAL A 160 7.42 21.57 -9.27
C VAL A 160 8.81 21.99 -8.79
N PHE A 161 9.50 21.16 -8.00
CA PHE A 161 10.84 21.48 -7.49
C PHE A 161 11.92 21.37 -8.57
N LEU A 162 11.79 20.40 -9.46
CA LEU A 162 12.72 20.22 -10.56
C LEU A 162 12.68 21.44 -11.50
N GLU A 163 11.49 21.90 -11.88
CA GLU A 163 11.31 23.10 -12.70
C GLU A 163 11.95 24.34 -12.06
N VAL A 164 11.71 24.57 -10.76
CA VAL A 164 12.31 25.70 -10.04
C VAL A 164 13.84 25.62 -10.08
N ARG A 165 14.42 24.41 -9.91
CA ARG A 165 15.86 24.20 -9.97
C ARG A 165 16.42 24.47 -11.37
N CYS A 166 15.73 24.01 -12.41
CA CYS A 166 16.09 24.28 -13.80
C CYS A 166 16.06 25.78 -14.11
N ARG A 167 14.98 26.48 -13.74
CA ARG A 167 14.82 27.93 -13.98
C ARG A 167 15.91 28.76 -13.29
N LYS A 168 16.31 28.38 -12.08
CA LYS A 168 17.39 29.06 -11.32
C LYS A 168 18.80 28.69 -11.77
N LYS A 169 18.96 27.90 -12.84
CA LYS A 169 20.25 27.31 -13.25
C LYS A 169 20.97 26.63 -12.07
N GLY A 170 20.19 26.03 -11.17
CA GLY A 170 20.69 25.33 -9.98
C GLY A 170 21.15 23.90 -10.25
N LEU A 171 21.09 23.45 -11.50
CA LEU A 171 21.72 22.20 -11.93
C LEU A 171 23.23 22.43 -12.07
N GLY A 172 24.03 21.52 -11.55
CA GLY A 172 25.48 21.60 -11.71
C GLY A 172 25.88 21.50 -13.18
N ARG A 173 26.97 22.17 -13.56
CA ARG A 173 27.51 22.12 -14.95
C ARG A 173 27.80 20.70 -15.45
N HIS A 174 27.96 19.74 -14.54
CA HIS A 174 28.26 18.33 -14.82
C HIS A 174 27.11 17.40 -14.45
N SER A 175 25.88 17.92 -14.28
CA SER A 175 24.71 17.07 -14.06
C SER A 175 24.36 16.30 -15.33
N MET A 176 24.30 14.97 -15.23
CA MET A 176 23.72 14.09 -16.25
C MET A 176 22.43 13.47 -15.70
N GLY A 177 21.40 13.40 -16.54
CA GLY A 177 20.18 12.65 -16.26
C GLY A 177 20.26 11.26 -16.87
N CYS A 178 19.77 10.25 -16.16
CA CYS A 178 19.51 8.93 -16.72
C CYS A 178 18.01 8.64 -16.66
N CYS A 179 17.52 7.91 -17.65
CA CYS A 179 16.16 7.39 -17.69
C CYS A 179 16.26 5.90 -18.02
N ILE A 180 15.43 5.09 -17.39
CA ILE A 180 15.21 3.70 -17.79
C ILE A 180 14.03 3.74 -18.74
N ASP A 181 14.22 3.28 -19.98
CA ASP A 181 13.14 3.05 -20.93
C ASP A 181 12.75 1.57 -20.90
N PRO A 182 11.64 1.19 -20.26
CA PRO A 182 11.21 -0.19 -20.17
C PRO A 182 10.84 -0.78 -21.53
N ALA A 183 10.60 0.03 -22.56
CA ALA A 183 10.30 -0.47 -23.91
C ALA A 183 11.56 -0.98 -24.65
N LEU A 184 12.75 -0.68 -24.13
CA LEU A 184 14.03 -1.13 -24.70
C LEU A 184 14.57 -2.41 -24.05
N ILE A 185 13.82 -3.02 -23.13
CA ILE A 185 14.17 -4.25 -22.38
C ILE A 185 13.16 -5.33 -22.73
#